data_AF-A0A3G2C7M3-F1
#
_entry.id   AF-A0A3G2C7M3-F1
#
_cell.length_a   1.000
_cell.length_b   1.000
_cell.length_c   1.000
_cell.angle_alpha   90.00
_cell.angle_beta   90.00
_cell.angle_gamma   90.00
#
_symmetry.space_group_name_H-M   'P 1'
#
loop_
_entity.id
_entity.type
_entity.pdbx_description
1 polymer ?
#
loop_
_entity_poly.entity_id
_entity_poly.type
_entity_poly.pdbx_seq_one_letter_code
_entity_poly.pdbx_strand_id
1 'polypeptide(L)'
;MGTSLAVSGILPPNGFVIFVVCCAIMGLSVPFYSGVQTALFQEKIKPEYLGRVFSLIGSIMSLAMPIGLILSGFFADKIGVNHWFLLSGILIIGIAIVCQMITEVRKLDLK
;
A
#
# COMPACT_ATOMS: atom_id res chain seq x y z
N MET A 1 3.41 5.65 -3.85
CA MET A 1 3.53 4.17 -3.90
C MET A 1 3.12 3.57 -5.23
N GLY A 2 1.84 3.64 -5.65
CA GLY A 2 1.38 2.93 -6.86
C GLY A 2 2.09 3.33 -8.16
N THR A 3 2.30 4.64 -8.36
CA THR A 3 3.04 5.17 -9.53
C THR A 3 4.50 4.74 -9.54
N SER A 4 5.18 4.81 -8.39
CA SER A 4 6.57 4.34 -8.24
C SER A 4 6.71 2.83 -8.52
N LEU A 5 5.74 2.04 -8.08
CA LEU A 5 5.72 0.58 -8.30
C LEU A 5 5.47 0.23 -9.77
N ALA A 6 4.55 0.95 -10.43
CA ALA A 6 4.28 0.77 -11.86
C ALA A 6 5.50 1.16 -12.73
N VAL A 7 6.19 2.26 -12.39
CA VAL A 7 7.42 2.70 -13.08
C VAL A 7 8.54 1.68 -12.91
N SER A 8 8.69 1.10 -11.72
CA SER A 8 9.64 0.00 -11.47
C SER A 8 9.36 -1.25 -12.33
N GLY A 9 8.11 -1.50 -12.72
CA GLY A 9 7.74 -2.66 -13.55
C GLY A 9 8.05 -2.53 -15.05
N ILE A 10 8.22 -1.29 -15.56
CA ILE A 10 8.55 -1.00 -16.97
C ILE A 10 10.07 -1.00 -17.20
N LEU A 11 10.85 -1.10 -16.13
CA LEU A 11 12.26 -0.75 -16.15
C LEU A 11 13.13 -1.86 -16.78
N PRO A 12 14.03 -1.53 -17.73
CA PRO A 12 14.95 -2.49 -18.32
C PRO A 12 16.02 -2.95 -17.31
N PRO A 13 16.71 -4.08 -17.53
CA PRO A 13 17.70 -4.66 -16.60
C PRO A 13 18.84 -3.70 -16.17
N ASN A 14 19.14 -2.69 -16.98
CA ASN A 14 20.16 -1.66 -16.70
C ASN A 14 19.66 -0.49 -15.83
N GLY A 15 18.39 -0.49 -15.41
CA GLY A 15 17.76 0.61 -14.68
C GLY A 15 17.83 0.54 -13.16
N PHE A 16 18.68 -0.32 -12.58
CA PHE A 16 18.70 -0.59 -11.13
C PHE A 16 18.72 0.69 -10.25
N VAL A 17 19.42 1.75 -10.66
CA VAL A 17 19.47 3.03 -9.94
C VAL A 17 18.08 3.68 -9.84
N ILE A 18 17.30 3.69 -10.93
CA ILE A 18 15.94 4.23 -10.95
C ILE A 18 15.01 3.36 -10.09
N PHE A 19 15.20 2.03 -10.11
CA PHE A 19 14.47 1.10 -9.24
C PHE A 19 14.71 1.40 -7.76
N VAL A 20 15.97 1.60 -7.35
CA VAL A 20 16.34 1.94 -5.96
C VAL A 20 15.68 3.25 -5.53
N VAL A 21 15.69 4.28 -6.39
CA VAL A 21 15.03 5.56 -6.10
C VAL A 21 13.51 5.38 -5.95
N CYS A 22 12.87 4.60 -6.83
CA CYS A 22 11.45 4.27 -6.72
C CYS A 22 11.14 3.51 -5.41
N CYS A 23 11.96 2.54 -5.02
CA CYS A 23 11.84 1.82 -3.75
C CYS A 23 12.00 2.76 -2.55
N ALA A 24 12.93 3.71 -2.60
CA ALA A 24 13.09 4.71 -1.55
C ALA A 24 11.84 5.59 -1.39
N ILE A 25 11.25 6.04 -2.50
CA ILE A 25 10.00 6.83 -2.49
C ILE A 25 8.83 5.99 -1.95
N MET A 26 8.76 4.72 -2.32
CA MET A 26 7.76 3.80 -1.77
C MET A 26 7.91 3.63 -0.27
N GLY A 27 9.14 3.35 0.21
CA GLY A 27 9.43 3.21 1.63
C GLY A 27 9.09 4.48 2.42
N LEU A 28 9.43 5.65 1.88
CA LEU A 28 9.09 6.94 2.48
C LEU A 28 7.58 7.17 2.58
N SER A 29 6.79 6.64 1.65
CA SER A 29 5.33 6.80 1.69
C SER A 29 4.65 6.00 2.82
N VAL A 30 5.28 4.91 3.31
CA VAL A 30 4.72 4.05 4.37
C VAL A 30 4.41 4.81 5.66
N PRO A 31 5.38 5.54 6.28
CA PRO A 31 5.14 6.24 7.54
C PRO A 31 4.11 7.36 7.44
N PHE A 32 4.00 8.03 6.29
CA PHE A 32 2.94 9.03 6.09
C PHE A 32 1.55 8.38 6.14
N TYR A 33 1.38 7.22 5.49
CA TYR A 33 0.11 6.50 5.53
C TYR A 33 -0.19 5.93 6.93
N SER A 34 0.74 5.16 7.50
CA SER A 34 0.50 4.49 8.79
C SER A 34 0.39 5.48 9.96
N GLY A 35 1.17 6.56 9.93
CA GLY A 35 1.12 7.63 10.92
C GLY A 35 -0.22 8.37 10.92
N VAL A 36 -0.66 8.84 9.74
CA VAL A 36 -1.95 9.54 9.60
C VAL A 36 -3.12 8.60 9.92
N GLN A 37 -3.07 7.36 9.46
CA GLN A 37 -4.10 6.36 9.78
C GLN A 37 -4.24 6.14 11.29
N THR A 38 -3.10 6.01 12.00
CA THR A 38 -3.08 5.81 13.45
C THR A 38 -3.63 7.03 14.19
N ALA A 39 -3.24 8.25 13.76
CA ALA A 39 -3.76 9.50 14.33
C ALA A 39 -5.26 9.67 14.11
N LEU A 40 -5.77 9.37 12.90
CA LEU A 40 -7.19 9.41 12.59
C LEU A 40 -8.00 8.42 13.44
N PHE A 41 -7.49 7.21 13.64
CA PHE A 41 -8.12 6.25 14.54
C PHE A 41 -8.13 6.75 16.00
N GLN A 42 -7.06 7.42 16.44
CA GLN A 42 -7.02 8.02 17.77
C GLN A 42 -8.01 9.19 17.93
N GLU A 43 -8.21 10.03 16.91
CA GLU A 43 -9.12 11.17 16.96
C GLU A 43 -10.60 10.77 16.87
N LYS A 44 -10.93 9.82 15.97
CA LYS A 44 -12.32 9.46 15.67
C LYS A 44 -12.88 8.37 16.60
N ILE A 45 -12.03 7.54 17.20
CA ILE A 45 -12.47 6.39 17.99
C ILE A 45 -12.30 6.68 19.47
N LYS A 46 -13.34 6.42 20.26
CA LYS A 46 -13.28 6.57 21.72
C LYS A 46 -12.16 5.67 22.30
N PRO A 47 -11.40 6.15 23.30
CA PRO A 47 -10.24 5.42 23.85
C PRO A 47 -10.60 4.03 24.38
N GLU A 48 -11.83 3.83 24.86
CA GLU A 48 -12.37 2.55 25.34
C GLU A 48 -12.38 1.45 24.26
N TYR A 49 -12.55 1.80 22.99
CA TYR A 49 -12.63 0.85 21.87
C TYR A 49 -11.34 0.78 21.05
N LEU A 50 -10.42 1.72 21.27
CA LEU A 50 -9.21 1.88 20.48
C LEU A 50 -8.35 0.61 20.47
N GLY A 51 -8.11 -0.01 21.63
CA GLY A 51 -7.36 -1.25 21.72
C GLY A 51 -8.00 -2.43 20.96
N ARG A 52 -9.33 -2.50 20.92
CA ARG A 52 -10.06 -3.54 20.16
C ARG A 52 -9.92 -3.33 18.66
N VAL A 53 -10.01 -2.09 18.21
CA VAL A 53 -9.88 -1.74 16.78
C VAL A 53 -8.45 -1.99 16.30
N PHE A 54 -7.43 -1.56 17.05
CA PHE A 54 -6.03 -1.87 16.68
C PHE A 54 -5.74 -3.37 16.68
N SER A 55 -6.29 -4.14 17.63
CA SER A 55 -6.15 -5.60 17.65
C SER A 55 -6.82 -6.28 16.45
N LEU A 56 -8.01 -5.82 16.04
CA LEU A 56 -8.71 -6.30 14.85
C LEU A 56 -7.92 -6.00 13.57
N ILE A 57 -7.50 -4.74 13.40
CA ILE A 57 -6.70 -4.33 12.24
C ILE A 57 -5.37 -5.09 12.21
N GLY A 58 -4.69 -5.22 13.35
CA GLY A 58 -3.44 -5.96 13.47
C GLY A 58 -3.60 -7.44 13.12
N SER A 59 -4.69 -8.08 13.55
CA SER A 59 -4.99 -9.48 13.22
C SER A 59 -5.26 -9.67 11.74
N ILE A 60 -6.03 -8.77 11.12
CA ILE A 60 -6.28 -8.77 9.67
C ILE A 60 -4.97 -8.58 8.90
N MET A 61 -4.14 -7.62 9.30
CA MET A 61 -2.83 -7.39 8.68
C MET A 61 -1.92 -8.62 8.80
N SER A 62 -1.89 -9.26 9.96
CA SER A 62 -1.09 -10.47 10.22
C SER A 62 -1.51 -11.66 9.35
N LEU A 63 -2.79 -11.75 8.97
CA LEU A 63 -3.26 -12.77 8.02
C LEU A 63 -3.00 -12.37 6.56
N ALA A 64 -3.19 -11.08 6.24
CA ALA A 64 -2.99 -10.57 4.89
C ALA A 64 -1.52 -10.62 4.44
N MET A 65 -0.56 -10.41 5.34
CA MET A 65 0.87 -10.46 5.03
C MET A 65 1.33 -11.80 4.44
N PRO A 66 1.16 -12.96 5.12
CA PRO A 66 1.60 -14.24 4.57
C PRO A 66 0.86 -14.61 3.28
N ILE A 67 -0.44 -14.30 3.18
CA ILE A 67 -1.23 -14.54 1.96
C ILE A 67 -0.67 -13.71 0.80
N GLY A 68 -0.41 -12.42 1.04
CA GLY A 68 0.18 -11.52 0.05
C GLY A 68 1.57 -11.97 -0.39
N LEU A 69 2.39 -12.48 0.54
CA LEU A 69 3.73 -12.99 0.24
C LEU A 69 3.69 -14.26 -0.61
N ILE A 70 2.80 -15.22 -0.28
CA ILE A 70 2.64 -16.47 -1.05
C ILE A 70 2.18 -16.16 -2.48
N LEU A 71 1.16 -15.31 -2.63
CA LEU A 71 0.69 -14.87 -3.95
C LEU A 71 1.81 -14.16 -4.70
N SER A 72 2.50 -13.21 -4.06
CA SER A 72 3.61 -12.49 -4.69
C SER A 72 4.73 -13.42 -5.16
N GLY A 73 5.09 -14.44 -4.37
CA GLY A 73 6.10 -15.43 -4.74
C GLY A 73 5.66 -16.27 -5.95
N PHE A 74 4.45 -16.82 -5.90
CA PHE A 74 3.91 -17.64 -6.98
C PHE A 74 3.84 -16.91 -8.32
N PHE A 75 3.38 -15.64 -8.30
CA PHE A 75 3.31 -14.82 -9.49
C PHE A 75 4.68 -14.31 -9.96
N ALA A 76 5.60 -14.00 -9.03
CA ALA A 76 6.97 -13.62 -9.37
C ALA A 76 7.73 -14.76 -10.07
N ASP A 77 7.55 -16.01 -9.63
CA ASP A 77 8.18 -17.18 -10.25
C ASP A 77 7.59 -17.51 -11.63
N LYS A 78 6.28 -17.29 -11.83
CA LYS A 78 5.58 -17.62 -13.09
C LYS A 78 5.74 -16.56 -14.19
N ILE A 79 5.62 -15.28 -13.84
CA ILE A 79 5.50 -14.16 -14.81
C ILE A 79 6.75 -13.25 -14.77
N GLY A 80 7.65 -13.49 -13.81
CA GLY A 80 8.82 -12.65 -13.58
C GLY A 80 8.48 -11.40 -12.77
N VAL A 81 9.47 -10.94 -12.00
CA VAL A 81 9.34 -9.81 -11.07
C VAL A 81 8.89 -8.52 -11.77
N ASN A 82 9.40 -8.24 -12.97
CA ASN A 82 9.08 -7.00 -13.70
C ASN A 82 7.57 -6.88 -14.03
N HIS A 83 6.97 -7.93 -14.58
CA HIS A 83 5.54 -7.93 -14.92
C HIS A 83 4.65 -7.92 -13.67
N TRP A 84 5.08 -8.59 -12.59
CA TRP A 84 4.35 -8.57 -11.33
C TRP A 84 4.35 -7.18 -10.67
N PHE A 85 5.49 -6.47 -10.71
CA PHE A 85 5.59 -5.09 -10.23
C PHE A 85 4.69 -4.14 -11.04
N LEU A 86 4.62 -4.33 -12.36
CA LEU A 86 3.72 -3.57 -13.21
C LEU A 86 2.24 -3.81 -12.84
N LEU A 87 1.85 -5.09 -12.74
CA LEU A 87 0.47 -5.48 -12.45
C LEU A 87 0.02 -4.98 -11.08
N SER A 88 0.85 -5.15 -10.06
CA SER A 88 0.59 -4.66 -8.70
C SER A 88 0.56 -3.14 -8.65
N GLY A 89 1.42 -2.44 -9.39
CA GLY A 89 1.40 -0.98 -9.52
C GLY A 89 0.09 -0.47 -10.10
N ILE A 90 -0.40 -1.08 -11.17
CA ILE A 90 -1.70 -0.76 -11.79
C ILE A 90 -2.85 -1.02 -10.81
N LEU A 91 -2.81 -2.15 -10.09
CA LEU A 91 -3.83 -2.48 -9.09
C LEU A 91 -3.90 -1.42 -7.98
N ILE A 92 -2.75 -1.00 -7.45
CA ILE A 92 -2.67 0.02 -6.40
C ILE A 92 -3.16 1.38 -6.91
N ILE A 93 -2.83 1.75 -8.16
CA ILE A 93 -3.35 2.97 -8.78
C ILE A 93 -4.88 2.89 -8.91
N GLY A 94 -5.42 1.74 -9.33
CA GLY A 94 -6.86 1.51 -9.40
C GLY A 94 -7.54 1.67 -8.03
N ILE A 95 -6.97 1.07 -6.98
CA ILE A 95 -7.46 1.22 -5.61
C ILE A 95 -7.40 2.69 -5.16
N ALA A 96 -6.32 3.42 -5.50
CA ALA A 96 -6.19 4.84 -5.16
C ALA A 96 -7.28 5.69 -5.84
N ILE A 97 -7.59 5.42 -7.11
CA ILE A 97 -8.67 6.10 -7.84
C ILE A 97 -10.03 5.77 -7.20
N VAL A 98 -10.30 4.50 -6.92
CA VAL A 98 -11.54 4.07 -6.25
C VAL A 98 -11.67 4.72 -4.88
N CYS A 99 -10.58 4.83 -4.12
CA CYS A 99 -10.57 5.45 -2.81
C CYS A 99 -10.86 6.97 -2.91
N GLN A 100 -10.34 7.67 -3.93
CA GLN A 100 -10.71 9.07 -4.20
C GLN A 100 -12.17 9.24 -4.62
N MET A 101 -12.76 8.24 -5.28
CA MET A 101 -14.19 8.26 -5.64
C MET A 101 -15.11 8.04 -4.43
N ILE A 102 -14.60 7.50 -3.32
CA ILE A 102 -15.36 7.39 -2.08
C ILE A 102 -15.43 8.77 -1.43
N THR A 103 -16.56 9.45 -1.63
CA THR A 103 -16.89 10.78 -1.10
C THR A 103 -16.69 10.90 0.42
N GLU A 104 -16.80 9.81 1.19
CA GLU A 104 -16.56 9.80 2.64
C GLU A 104 -15.10 10.08 3.02
N VAL A 105 -14.11 9.71 2.18
CA VAL A 105 -12.70 10.09 2.39
C VAL A 105 -12.51 11.59 2.13
N ARG A 106 -13.20 12.14 1.12
CA ARG A 106 -13.15 13.57 0.81
C ARG A 106 -13.81 14.45 1.88
N LYS A 107 -14.74 13.90 2.66
CA LYS A 107 -15.34 14.60 3.81
C LYS A 107 -14.42 14.66 5.03
N LEU A 108 -13.45 13.74 5.17
CA LEU A 108 -12.48 13.76 6.26
C LEU A 108 -11.47 14.92 6.11
N ASP A 109 -11.19 15.34 4.88
CA ASP A 109 -10.28 16.47 4.56
C ASP A 109 -10.97 17.85 4.69
N LEU A 110 -12.31 17.87 4.75
CA LEU A 110 -13.13 19.09 4.79
C LEU A 110 -13.55 19.51 6.21
N LYS A 111 -13.01 18.90 7.26
CA LYS A 111 -13.39 19.19 8.66
C LYS A 111 -12.17 19.45 9.52
#